data_AF-A0A925KGQ4-F1
#
_entry.id   AF-A0A925KGQ4-F1
#
_cell.length_a   1.000
_cell.length_b   1.000
_cell.length_c   1.000
_cell.angle_alpha   90.00
_cell.angle_beta   90.00
_cell.angle_gamma   90.00
#
_symmetry.space_group_name_H-M   'P 1'
#
loop_
_entity.id
_entity.type
_entity.pdbx_description
1 polymer ?
#
loop_
_entity_poly.entity_id
_entity_poly.type
_entity_poly.pdbx_seq_one_letter_code
_entity_poly.pdbx_strand_id
1 'polypeptide(L)'
;MRDTLDFLLNDWLRVNVLLDRPRFADHTAETFASVLDTCERIAREKFAPFNRLADTQEPRFDGERVHLPRATHDALAAYVASGMLAAAQDHEQGGMQLPCVIEMAANAFFSKASVAMGAYAML
;
A
#
# COMPACT_ATOMS: atom_id res chain seq x y z
N MET A 1 8.86 -8.94 -8.51
CA MET A 1 7.41 -8.63 -8.51
C MET A 1 7.17 -7.34 -9.24
N ARG A 2 8.02 -6.32 -9.02
CA ARG A 2 7.93 -5.06 -9.73
C ARG A 2 7.87 -5.20 -11.25
N ASP A 3 8.81 -5.90 -11.87
CA ASP A 3 8.82 -6.10 -13.34
C ASP A 3 7.50 -6.70 -13.87
N THR A 4 6.91 -7.66 -13.14
CA THR A 4 5.63 -8.26 -13.50
C THR A 4 4.49 -7.25 -13.40
N LEU A 5 4.46 -6.44 -12.34
CA LEU A 5 3.46 -5.38 -12.21
C LEU A 5 3.65 -4.29 -13.28
N ASP A 6 4.88 -3.90 -13.57
CA ASP A 6 5.15 -2.91 -14.61
C ASP A 6 4.67 -3.40 -15.98
N PHE A 7 4.93 -4.68 -16.31
CA PHE A 7 4.39 -5.29 -17.53
C PHE A 7 2.86 -5.30 -17.54
N LEU A 8 2.23 -5.76 -16.46
CA LEU A 8 0.78 -5.84 -16.39
C LEU A 8 0.12 -4.45 -16.49
N LEU A 9 0.70 -3.43 -15.86
CA LEU A 9 0.16 -2.08 -15.85
C LEU A 9 0.42 -1.35 -17.16
N ASN A 10 1.65 -1.38 -17.67
CA ASN A 10 2.06 -0.55 -18.81
C ASN A 10 1.81 -1.25 -20.14
N ASP A 11 2.23 -2.50 -20.30
CA ASP A 11 2.15 -3.22 -21.58
C ASP A 11 0.78 -3.86 -21.79
N TRP A 12 0.21 -4.50 -20.76
CA TRP A 12 -1.04 -5.22 -20.88
C TRP A 12 -2.27 -4.32 -20.69
N LEU A 13 -2.39 -3.68 -19.52
CA LEU A 13 -3.54 -2.82 -19.16
C LEU A 13 -3.44 -1.42 -19.75
N ARG A 14 -2.23 -0.96 -20.11
CA ARG A 14 -1.97 0.37 -20.66
C ARG A 14 -2.54 1.49 -19.78
N VAL A 15 -2.25 1.48 -18.48
CA VAL A 15 -2.80 2.41 -17.48
C VAL A 15 -2.60 3.89 -17.80
N ASN A 16 -1.65 4.24 -18.66
CA ASN A 16 -1.41 5.62 -19.09
C ASN A 16 -2.62 6.21 -19.85
N VAL A 17 -3.50 5.39 -20.46
CA VAL A 17 -4.75 5.89 -21.07
C VAL A 17 -5.72 6.48 -20.04
N LEU A 18 -5.51 6.21 -18.75
CA LEU A 18 -6.32 6.78 -17.68
C LEU A 18 -5.99 8.27 -17.47
N LEU A 19 -4.78 8.70 -17.82
CA LEU A 19 -4.33 10.09 -17.69
C LEU A 19 -5.14 11.05 -18.58
N ASP A 20 -5.77 10.54 -19.65
CA ASP A 20 -6.68 11.31 -20.51
C ASP A 20 -8.01 11.69 -19.83
N ARG A 21 -8.32 11.07 -18.68
CA ARG A 21 -9.55 11.37 -17.93
C ARG A 21 -9.33 12.58 -17.04
N PRO A 22 -10.28 13.54 -16.98
CA PRO A 22 -10.15 14.73 -16.12
C PRO A 22 -9.84 14.41 -14.66
N ARG A 23 -10.39 13.31 -14.13
CA ARG A 23 -10.13 12.85 -12.76
C ARG A 23 -8.66 12.48 -12.50
N PHE A 24 -7.87 12.13 -13.51
CA PHE A 24 -6.48 11.68 -13.35
C PHE A 24 -5.48 12.60 -14.06
N ALA A 25 -5.91 13.78 -14.50
CA ALA A 25 -5.10 14.71 -15.29
C ALA A 25 -3.90 15.28 -14.53
N ASP A 26 -3.95 15.29 -13.20
CA ASP A 26 -2.85 15.75 -12.33
C ASP A 26 -1.77 14.69 -12.12
N HIS A 27 -1.97 13.46 -12.64
CA HIS A 27 -1.01 12.37 -12.54
C HIS A 27 -0.14 12.25 -13.78
N THR A 28 1.00 11.58 -13.62
CA THR A 28 1.87 11.17 -14.71
C THR A 28 2.25 9.70 -14.56
N ALA A 29 2.79 9.09 -15.61
CA ALA A 29 3.37 7.76 -15.52
C ALA A 29 4.48 7.68 -14.45
N GLU A 30 5.25 8.76 -14.26
CA GLU A 30 6.27 8.87 -13.22
C GLU A 30 5.66 8.92 -11.81
N THR A 31 4.52 9.61 -11.66
CA THR A 31 3.76 9.62 -10.39
C THR A 31 3.33 8.20 -10.03
N PHE A 32 2.78 7.43 -10.98
CA PHE A 32 2.40 6.04 -10.75
C PHE A 32 3.61 5.17 -10.38
N ALA A 33 4.71 5.28 -11.11
CA ALA A 33 5.94 4.54 -10.79
C ALA A 33 6.45 4.86 -9.38
N SER A 34 6.49 6.14 -9.01
CA SER A 34 6.96 6.61 -7.70
C SER A 34 6.13 6.07 -6.54
N VAL A 35 4.81 5.94 -6.73
CA VAL A 35 3.90 5.32 -5.75
C VAL A 35 4.24 3.84 -5.56
N LEU A 36 4.44 3.11 -6.66
CA LEU A 36 4.82 1.69 -6.61
C LEU A 36 6.19 1.49 -5.95
N ASP A 37 7.18 2.35 -6.26
CA ASP A 37 8.51 2.32 -5.64
C ASP A 37 8.46 2.54 -4.14
N THR A 38 7.68 3.54 -3.71
CA THR A 38 7.49 3.85 -2.30
C THR A 38 6.85 2.69 -1.56
N CYS A 39 5.78 2.10 -2.13
CA CYS A 39 5.07 0.98 -1.52
C CYS A 39 5.94 -0.28 -1.46
N GLU A 40 6.68 -0.59 -2.53
CA GLU A 40 7.61 -1.71 -2.55
C GLU A 40 8.69 -1.56 -1.47
N ARG A 41 9.26 -0.35 -1.33
CA ARG A 41 10.27 -0.08 -0.31
C ARG A 41 9.72 -0.25 1.10
N ILE A 42 8.57 0.34 1.41
CA ILE A 42 7.94 0.21 2.73
C ILE A 42 7.61 -1.26 3.02
N ALA A 43 7.03 -1.98 2.06
CA ALA A 43 6.73 -3.40 2.21
C ALA A 43 7.99 -4.22 2.50
N ARG A 44 9.11 -3.94 1.83
CA ARG A 44 10.40 -4.61 2.03
C ARG A 44 11.01 -4.30 3.39
N GLU A 45 10.93 -3.06 3.85
CA GLU A 45 11.62 -2.59 5.05
C GLU A 45 10.81 -2.78 6.34
N LYS A 46 9.49 -2.65 6.26
CA LYS A 46 8.60 -2.57 7.43
C LYS A 46 7.63 -3.74 7.54
N PHE A 47 7.37 -4.49 6.47
CA PHE A 47 6.42 -5.61 6.51
C PHE A 47 7.14 -6.95 6.42
N ALA A 48 7.87 -7.20 5.33
CA ALA A 48 8.44 -8.51 5.03
C ALA A 48 9.33 -9.10 6.15
N PRO A 49 10.22 -8.33 6.81
CA PRO A 49 11.08 -8.87 7.87
C PRO A 49 10.31 -9.29 9.12
N PHE A 50 9.14 -8.69 9.35
CA PHE A 50 8.36 -8.86 10.58
C PHE A 50 7.13 -9.76 10.41
N ASN A 51 6.88 -10.28 9.22
CA ASN A 51 5.76 -11.19 8.98
C ASN A 51 5.80 -12.41 9.91
N ARG A 52 6.97 -13.05 10.06
CA ARG A 52 7.16 -14.18 10.98
C ARG A 52 7.03 -13.75 12.45
N LEU A 53 7.47 -12.54 12.79
CA LEU A 53 7.34 -12.02 14.15
C LEU A 53 5.86 -11.86 14.52
N ALA A 54 5.07 -11.26 13.64
CA ALA A 54 3.63 -11.07 13.85
C ALA A 54 2.86 -12.40 13.92
N ASP A 55 3.31 -13.43 13.20
CA ASP A 55 2.75 -14.78 13.24
C ASP A 55 3.09 -15.51 14.55
N THR A 56 4.36 -15.47 14.96
CA THR A 56 4.82 -16.17 16.18
C THR A 56 4.44 -15.46 17.48
N GLN A 57 4.21 -14.16 17.44
CA GLN A 57 3.75 -13.35 18.57
C GLN A 57 2.31 -12.92 18.34
N GLU A 58 1.41 -13.89 18.51
CA GLU A 58 -0.02 -13.68 18.34
C GLU A 58 -0.57 -12.52 19.20
N PRO A 59 -1.61 -11.81 18.73
CA PRO A 59 -2.29 -10.78 19.51
C PRO A 59 -2.80 -11.36 20.84
N ARG A 60 -2.55 -10.65 21.95
CA ARG A 60 -3.05 -11.04 23.27
C ARG A 60 -3.91 -9.93 23.88
N PHE A 61 -4.95 -10.32 24.60
CA PHE A 61 -5.82 -9.40 25.32
C PHE A 61 -5.59 -9.56 26.82
N ASP A 62 -5.40 -8.45 27.53
CA ASP A 62 -5.14 -8.45 28.99
C ASP A 62 -6.38 -8.19 29.84
N GLY A 63 -7.56 -7.99 29.22
CA GLY A 63 -8.79 -7.58 29.88
C GLY A 63 -9.18 -6.12 29.61
N GLU A 64 -8.24 -5.29 29.13
CA GLU A 64 -8.49 -3.89 28.79
C GLU A 64 -8.12 -3.56 27.35
N ARG A 65 -6.99 -4.07 26.84
CA ARG A 65 -6.46 -3.74 25.52
C ARG A 65 -5.80 -4.94 24.83
N VAL A 66 -5.75 -4.87 23.50
CA VAL A 66 -5.03 -5.84 22.67
C VAL A 66 -3.57 -5.40 22.56
N HIS A 67 -2.64 -6.33 22.75
CA HIS A 67 -1.21 -6.15 22.61
C HIS A 67 -0.71 -6.84 21.36
N LEU A 68 0.05 -6.10 20.55
CA LEU A 68 0.66 -6.55 19.31
C LEU A 68 2.17 -6.30 19.37
N PRO A 69 2.97 -7.00 18.55
CA PRO A 69 4.37 -6.65 18.36
C PRO A 69 4.50 -5.19 17.93
N ARG A 70 5.49 -4.48 18.47
CA ARG A 70 5.76 -3.07 18.11
C ARG A 70 5.96 -2.87 16.61
N ALA A 71 6.51 -3.88 15.92
CA ALA A 71 6.69 -3.85 14.48
C ALA A 71 5.37 -3.65 13.71
N THR A 72 4.25 -4.20 14.20
CA THR A 72 2.93 -4.03 13.57
C THR A 72 2.50 -2.56 13.60
N HIS A 73 2.71 -1.88 14.72
CA HIS A 73 2.45 -0.44 14.85
C HIS A 73 3.36 0.39 13.93
N ASP A 74 4.66 0.09 13.92
CA ASP A 74 5.63 0.83 13.09
C ASP A 74 5.37 0.64 11.59
N ALA A 75 4.91 -0.56 11.18
CA ALA A 75 4.50 -0.85 9.81
C ALA A 75 3.24 -0.07 9.41
N LEU A 76 2.22 -0.07 10.28
CA LEU A 76 0.98 0.68 10.06
C LEU A 76 1.24 2.18 9.98
N ALA A 77 2.07 2.72 10.88
CA ALA A 77 2.45 4.13 10.86
C ALA A 77 3.16 4.51 9.55
N ALA A 78 4.05 3.66 9.04
CA ALA A 78 4.70 3.88 7.75
C ALA A 78 3.71 3.84 6.57
N TYR A 79 2.72 2.96 6.61
CA TYR A 79 1.66 2.88 5.61
C TYR A 79 0.75 4.12 5.62
N VAL A 80 0.35 4.60 6.81
CA VAL A 80 -0.45 5.83 6.92
C VAL A 80 0.36 7.04 6.44
N ALA A 81 1.63 7.12 6.83
CA ALA A 81 2.52 8.22 6.43
C ALA A 81 2.81 8.26 4.92
N SER A 82 2.62 7.16 4.18
CA SER A 82 2.76 7.16 2.72
C SER A 82 1.53 7.68 1.98
N GLY A 83 0.42 7.97 2.69
CA GLY A 83 -0.84 8.43 2.10
C GLY A 83 -1.70 7.31 1.50
N MET A 84 -1.25 6.05 1.59
CA MET A 84 -1.93 4.92 0.95
C MET A 84 -3.31 4.60 1.52
N LEU A 85 -3.61 5.06 2.75
CA LEU A 85 -4.91 4.89 3.39
C LEU A 85 -6.06 5.53 2.59
N ALA A 86 -5.78 6.63 1.88
CA ALA A 86 -6.76 7.38 1.10
C ALA A 86 -6.32 7.52 -0.37
N ALA A 87 -5.51 6.59 -0.89
CA ALA A 87 -4.87 6.68 -2.19
C ALA A 87 -5.85 6.99 -3.35
N ALA A 88 -6.98 6.29 -3.44
CA ALA A 88 -7.97 6.52 -4.51
C ALA A 88 -8.99 7.64 -4.23
N GLN A 89 -9.02 8.21 -3.01
CA GLN A 89 -9.97 9.25 -2.64
C GLN A 89 -9.64 10.58 -3.31
N ASP A 90 -10.66 11.44 -3.45
CA ASP A 90 -10.51 12.75 -4.07
C ASP A 90 -9.53 13.64 -3.29
N HIS A 91 -8.87 14.56 -3.99
CA HIS A 91 -7.98 15.53 -3.35
C HIS A 91 -8.67 16.38 -2.28
N GLU A 92 -9.95 16.72 -2.48
CA GLU A 92 -10.77 17.46 -1.49
C GLU A 92 -10.94 16.71 -0.16
N GLN A 93 -10.77 15.38 -0.17
CA GLN A 93 -10.82 14.53 1.01
C GLN A 93 -9.43 14.19 1.55
N GLY A 94 -8.37 14.83 1.03
CA GLY A 94 -6.98 14.58 1.39
C GLY A 94 -6.38 13.33 0.73
N GLY A 95 -7.07 12.76 -0.27
CA GLY A 95 -6.58 11.61 -1.02
C GLY A 95 -5.63 11.96 -2.16
N MET A 96 -5.03 10.93 -2.76
CA MET A 96 -4.13 11.07 -3.91
C MET A 96 -4.86 11.01 -5.25
N GLN A 97 -6.16 10.69 -5.25
CA GLN A 97 -6.99 10.54 -6.45
C GLN A 97 -6.38 9.57 -7.48
N LEU A 98 -5.68 8.54 -7.00
CA LEU A 98 -5.06 7.54 -7.86
C LEU A 98 -6.13 6.70 -8.55
N PRO A 99 -5.88 6.23 -9.79
CA PRO A 99 -6.71 5.19 -10.36
C PRO A 99 -6.69 3.94 -9.48
N CYS A 100 -7.87 3.37 -9.23
CA CYS A 100 -8.06 2.16 -8.42
C CYS A 100 -7.07 1.02 -8.79
N VAL A 101 -6.77 0.84 -10.08
CA VAL A 101 -5.80 -0.16 -10.54
C VAL A 101 -4.37 0.08 -10.00
N ILE A 102 -3.93 1.34 -9.89
CA ILE A 102 -2.61 1.70 -9.35
C ILE A 102 -2.60 1.50 -7.83
N GLU A 103 -3.66 1.92 -7.15
CA GLU A 103 -3.83 1.67 -5.71
C GLU A 103 -3.80 0.16 -5.38
N MET A 104 -4.52 -0.66 -6.15
CA MET A 104 -4.53 -2.11 -5.96
C MET A 104 -3.16 -2.74 -6.20
N ALA A 105 -2.45 -2.31 -7.26
CA ALA A 105 -1.10 -2.79 -7.55
C ALA A 105 -0.10 -2.39 -6.45
N ALA A 106 -0.21 -1.18 -5.92
CA ALA A 106 0.57 -0.72 -4.77
C ALA A 106 0.27 -1.55 -3.51
N ASN A 107 -1.01 -1.85 -3.25
CA ASN A 107 -1.40 -2.66 -2.11
C ASN A 107 -0.94 -4.12 -2.20
N ALA A 108 -0.75 -4.66 -3.41
CA ALA A 108 -0.23 -6.01 -3.61
C ALA A 108 1.17 -6.22 -3.00
N PHE A 109 2.01 -5.17 -2.90
CA PHE A 109 3.30 -5.25 -2.20
C PHE A 109 3.12 -5.55 -0.72
N PHE A 110 2.20 -4.87 -0.05
CA PHE A 110 1.90 -5.09 1.37
C PHE A 110 1.26 -6.45 1.59
N SER A 111 0.29 -6.85 0.77
CA SER A 111 -0.33 -8.18 0.86
C SER A 111 0.69 -9.31 0.72
N LYS A 112 1.64 -9.18 -0.21
CA LYS A 112 2.72 -10.15 -0.39
C LYS A 112 3.69 -10.15 0.81
N ALA A 113 4.01 -8.98 1.35
CA ALA A 113 4.98 -8.84 2.43
C ALA A 113 4.44 -9.33 3.77
N SER A 114 3.21 -8.97 4.11
CA SER A 114 2.45 -9.49 5.25
C SER A 114 0.99 -9.08 5.16
N VAL A 115 0.13 -10.01 4.75
CA VAL A 115 -1.33 -9.77 4.70
C VAL A 115 -1.92 -9.49 6.09
N ALA A 116 -1.42 -10.16 7.13
CA ALA A 116 -1.91 -10.00 8.50
C ALA A 116 -1.64 -8.60 9.05
N MET A 117 -0.44 -8.06 8.82
CA MET A 117 -0.13 -6.68 9.23
C MET A 117 -0.85 -5.65 8.33
N GLY A 118 -0.94 -5.92 7.02
CA GLY A 118 -1.65 -5.04 6.08
C GLY A 118 -3.14 -4.89 6.40
N ALA A 119 -3.78 -5.94 6.94
CA ALA A 119 -5.20 -5.91 7.29
C ALA A 119 -5.56 -4.86 8.36
N TYR A 120 -4.63 -4.47 9.24
CA TYR A 120 -4.89 -3.42 10.23
C TYR A 120 -5.12 -2.04 9.63
N ALA A 121 -4.63 -1.78 8.41
CA ALA A 121 -4.92 -0.53 7.71
C ALA A 121 -6.36 -0.48 7.15
N MET A 122 -7.10 -1.58 7.19
CA MET A 122 -8.48 -1.69 6.70
C MET A 122 -9.52 -1.70 7.82
N LEU A 123 -9.09 -1.56 9.09
CA LEU A 123 -9.93 -1.49 10.29
C LEU A 123 -10.09 -0.05 10.76
#